data_AF-A0A962Z4Q6-F1
#
_entry.id   AF-A0A962Z4Q6-F1
#
_cell.length_a   1.000
_cell.length_b   1.000
_cell.length_c   1.000
_cell.angle_alpha   90.00
_cell.angle_beta   90.00
_cell.angle_gamma   90.00
#
_symmetry.space_group_name_H-M   'P 1'
#
loop_
_entity.id
_entity.type
_entity.pdbx_description
1 polymer ?
#
loop_
_entity_poly.entity_id
_entity_poly.type
_entity_poly.pdbx_seq_one_letter_code
_entity_poly.pdbx_strand_id
1 'polypeptide(L)'
;MYLNTAGGHSRKPIVLEFPYRSDSTELFERIADRPWSAFLDSCQPQGEQGRYDILTANPRKTLVTRGSITGMRDGEALRISREDPFKLLQQALGPTRESLEAIPFCGGAIGWFGYDLARRLER
;
A
#
# COMPACT_ATOMS: atom_id res chain seq x y z
N MET A 1 -9.72 19.18 -1.29
CA MET A 1 -11.19 19.27 -1.34
C MET A 1 -11.74 17.86 -1.24
N TYR A 2 -12.25 17.46 -0.06
CA TYR A 2 -12.71 16.10 0.20
C TYR A 2 -14.18 15.96 -0.22
N LEU A 3 -14.46 15.05 -1.16
CA LEU A 3 -15.80 14.49 -1.33
C LEU A 3 -15.77 13.06 -0.79
N ASN A 4 -16.28 12.90 0.43
CA ASN A 4 -16.62 11.60 0.97
C ASN A 4 -18.05 11.26 0.55
N THR A 5 -18.23 10.14 -0.16
CA THR A 5 -19.53 9.52 -0.33
C THR A 5 -19.43 8.06 0.09
N ALA A 6 -20.27 7.73 1.06
CA ALA A 6 -20.56 6.40 1.54
C ALA A 6 -21.00 5.46 0.40
N GLY A 7 -20.66 4.18 0.51
CA GLY A 7 -21.16 3.14 -0.39
C GLY A 7 -20.10 2.09 -0.68
N GLY A 8 -20.32 0.87 -0.20
CA GLY A 8 -19.47 -0.29 -0.45
C GLY A 8 -19.52 -0.76 -1.90
N HIS A 9 -18.79 -0.08 -2.78
CA HIS A 9 -18.59 -0.48 -4.18
C HIS A 9 -17.10 -0.37 -4.50
N SER A 10 -16.59 -1.33 -5.27
CA SER A 10 -15.23 -1.31 -5.80
C SER A 10 -15.09 -0.07 -6.69
N ARG A 11 -14.65 1.06 -6.12
CA ARG A 11 -14.46 2.31 -6.86
C ARG A 11 -13.31 2.08 -7.84
N LYS A 12 -13.58 2.32 -9.12
CA LYS A 12 -12.54 2.40 -10.15
C LYS A 12 -11.53 3.48 -9.74
N PRO A 13 -10.22 3.24 -9.95
CA PRO A 13 -9.21 4.26 -9.69
C PRO A 13 -9.48 5.49 -10.56
N ILE A 14 -9.29 6.67 -9.98
CA ILE A 14 -9.33 7.95 -10.70
C ILE A 14 -7.89 8.28 -11.08
N VAL A 15 -7.63 8.43 -12.38
CA VAL A 15 -6.30 8.77 -12.90
C VAL A 15 -6.28 10.25 -13.25
N LEU A 16 -5.31 10.98 -12.71
CA LEU A 16 -5.05 12.38 -13.00
C LEU A 16 -3.58 12.55 -13.31
N GLU A 17 -3.28 13.22 -14.42
CA GLU A 17 -1.91 13.54 -14.81
C GLU A 17 -1.47 14.85 -14.17
N PHE A 18 -0.22 14.91 -13.74
CA PHE A 18 0.40 16.09 -13.16
C PHE A 18 1.67 16.45 -13.95
N PRO A 19 2.09 17.73 -13.93
CA PRO A 19 3.37 18.12 -14.50
C PRO A 19 4.50 17.27 -13.93
N TYR A 20 5.33 16.71 -14.82
CA TYR A 20 6.44 15.85 -14.44
C TYR A 20 7.45 16.60 -13.57
N ARG A 21 7.94 15.94 -12.53
CA ARG A 21 9.06 16.39 -11.70
C ARG A 21 10.11 15.29 -11.69
N SER A 22 11.35 15.67 -11.95
CA SER A 22 12.48 14.74 -11.93
C SER A 22 12.85 14.30 -10.50
N ASP A 23 12.63 15.16 -9.51
CA ASP A 23 12.78 14.84 -8.11
C ASP A 23 11.42 14.51 -7.49
N SER A 24 11.17 13.22 -7.26
CA SER A 24 9.94 12.72 -6.65
C SER A 24 9.87 12.98 -5.14
N THR A 25 11.00 13.33 -4.50
CA THR A 25 11.07 13.68 -3.07
C THR A 25 10.21 14.91 -2.79
N GLU A 26 10.24 15.92 -3.68
CA GLU A 26 9.40 17.13 -3.56
C GLU A 26 7.90 16.82 -3.45
N LEU A 27 7.46 15.74 -4.12
CA LEU A 27 6.08 15.27 -4.08
C LEU A 27 5.80 14.52 -2.78
N PHE A 28 6.74 13.68 -2.33
CA PHE A 28 6.60 12.90 -1.11
C PHE A 28 6.56 13.78 0.14
N GLU A 29 7.35 14.86 0.20
CA GLU A 29 7.33 15.82 1.30
C GLU A 29 5.93 16.37 1.61
N ARG A 30 5.05 16.46 0.61
CA ARG A 30 3.67 16.95 0.77
C ARG A 30 2.73 15.95 1.47
N ILE A 31 3.13 14.69 1.57
CA ILE A 31 2.34 13.60 2.16
C ILE A 31 3.09 12.84 3.25
N ALA A 32 4.35 13.20 3.55
CA ALA A 32 5.21 12.50 4.50
C ALA A 32 4.71 12.57 5.95
N ASP A 33 3.91 13.58 6.29
CA ASP A 33 3.26 13.74 7.59
C ASP A 33 2.01 12.86 7.74
N ARG A 34 1.55 12.23 6.66
CA ARG A 34 0.33 11.43 6.67
C ARG A 34 0.58 10.04 7.26
N PRO A 35 -0.39 9.49 8.00
CA PRO A 35 -0.29 8.13 8.51
C PRO A 35 0.04 7.12 7.42
N TRP A 36 1.03 6.25 7.71
CA TRP A 36 1.46 5.17 6.82
C TRP A 36 1.92 5.65 5.44
N SER A 37 2.50 6.85 5.37
CA SER A 37 3.18 7.31 4.16
C SER A 37 4.32 6.35 3.81
N ALA A 38 4.38 5.90 2.56
CA ALA A 38 5.46 5.06 2.06
C ALA A 38 5.92 5.56 0.69
N PHE A 39 7.23 5.51 0.49
CA PHE A 39 7.91 5.91 -0.72
C PHE A 39 8.80 4.75 -1.19
N LEU A 40 8.53 4.25 -2.38
CA LEU A 40 9.38 3.31 -3.09
C LEU A 40 10.06 4.08 -4.22
N ASP A 41 11.32 4.42 -4.00
CA ASP A 41 12.18 5.10 -4.96
C ASP A 41 12.90 4.06 -5.83
N SER A 42 12.90 4.31 -7.14
CA SER A 42 13.62 3.52 -8.13
C SER A 42 15.12 3.84 -8.23
N CYS A 43 15.58 4.86 -7.48
CA CYS A 43 16.95 5.34 -7.43
C CYS A 43 17.49 5.85 -8.77
N GLN A 44 16.62 6.38 -9.64
CA GLN A 44 17.06 7.05 -10.88
C GLN A 44 17.76 8.38 -10.54
N PRO A 45 18.87 8.76 -11.24
CA PRO A 45 19.44 8.14 -12.44
C PRO A 45 20.49 7.05 -12.18
N GLN A 46 20.76 6.66 -10.92
CA GLN A 46 21.83 5.71 -10.59
C GLN A 46 21.41 4.23 -10.75
N GLY A 47 20.11 3.94 -10.76
CA GLY A 47 19.56 2.60 -10.92
C GLY A 47 19.32 2.21 -12.38
N GLU A 48 19.77 1.03 -12.80
CA GLU A 48 19.62 0.54 -14.18
C GLU A 48 18.24 -0.09 -14.46
N GLN A 49 17.42 -0.39 -13.45
CA GLN A 49 16.23 -1.26 -13.60
C GLN A 49 14.89 -0.64 -13.15
N GLY A 50 14.90 0.45 -12.40
CA GLY A 50 13.67 1.05 -11.87
C GLY A 50 13.20 2.24 -12.71
N ARG A 51 11.98 2.17 -13.25
CA ARG A 51 11.37 3.27 -14.05
C ARG A 51 10.43 4.16 -13.22
N TYR A 52 9.88 3.62 -12.13
CA TYR A 52 8.74 4.22 -11.44
C TYR A 52 9.05 4.42 -9.97
N ASP A 53 8.70 5.60 -9.50
CA ASP A 53 8.61 5.93 -8.08
C ASP A 53 7.16 5.79 -7.62
N ILE A 54 6.94 5.09 -6.51
CA ILE A 54 5.59 4.85 -5.97
C ILE A 54 5.47 5.55 -4.62
N LEU A 55 4.51 6.48 -4.54
CA LEU A 55 4.20 7.24 -3.35
C LEU A 55 2.80 6.86 -2.87
N THR A 56 2.66 6.55 -1.58
CA THR A 56 1.37 6.17 -0.98
C THR A 56 1.22 6.76 0.42
N ALA A 57 -0.02 6.96 0.86
CA ALA A 57 -0.35 7.38 2.22
C ALA A 57 -1.85 7.08 2.51
N ASN A 58 -2.26 7.18 3.78
CA ASN A 58 -3.67 7.01 4.19
C ASN A 58 -4.33 5.72 3.67
N PRO A 59 -3.78 4.54 4.00
CA PRO A 59 -4.36 3.28 3.58
C PRO A 59 -5.76 3.09 4.18
N ARG A 60 -6.68 2.50 3.41
CA ARG A 60 -8.02 2.13 3.91
C ARG A 60 -7.93 1.09 5.03
N LYS A 61 -7.09 0.08 4.83
CA LYS A 61 -6.86 -1.01 5.77
C LYS A 61 -5.38 -1.13 6.09
N THR A 62 -5.07 -1.45 7.34
CA THR A 62 -3.69 -1.79 7.76
C THR A 62 -3.67 -3.17 8.38
N LEU A 63 -2.60 -3.92 8.12
CA LEU A 63 -2.34 -5.22 8.68
C LEU A 63 -0.98 -5.18 9.38
N VAL A 64 -0.96 -5.47 10.67
CA VAL A 64 0.27 -5.43 11.48
C VAL A 64 0.40 -6.75 12.23
N THR A 65 1.45 -7.48 11.92
CA THR A 65 1.76 -8.76 12.56
C THR A 65 2.84 -8.57 13.61
N ARG A 66 2.58 -9.05 14.83
CA ARG A 66 3.56 -9.09 15.93
C ARG A 66 3.55 -10.48 16.56
N GLY A 67 4.65 -11.22 16.38
CA GLY A 67 4.80 -12.60 16.85
C GLY A 67 3.64 -13.47 16.39
N SER A 68 2.86 -13.95 17.37
CA SER A 68 1.57 -14.68 17.33
C SER A 68 0.37 -14.09 16.60
N ILE A 69 0.33 -12.75 16.53
CA ILE A 69 -0.92 -12.03 16.36
C ILE A 69 -0.85 -11.10 15.16
N THR A 70 -1.93 -11.07 14.37
CA THR A 70 -2.13 -10.10 13.29
C THR A 70 -3.31 -9.20 13.64
N GLY A 71 -3.06 -7.90 13.79
CA GLY A 71 -4.08 -6.87 13.91
C GLY A 71 -4.45 -6.32 12.54
N MET A 72 -5.73 -6.28 12.21
CA MET A 72 -6.29 -5.67 11.01
C MET A 72 -7.15 -4.49 11.40
N ARG A 73 -6.81 -3.30 10.92
CA ARG A 73 -7.60 -2.08 11.13
C ARG A 73 -8.28 -1.65 9.83
N ASP A 74 -9.57 -1.37 9.89
CA ASP A 74 -10.38 -0.77 8.81
C ASP A 74 -11.16 0.41 9.41
N GLY A 75 -10.65 1.63 9.21
CA GLY A 75 -11.10 2.80 9.96
C GLY A 75 -10.89 2.64 11.47
N GLU A 76 -11.97 2.76 12.25
CA GLU A 76 -11.95 2.58 13.71
C GLU A 76 -12.02 1.11 14.14
N ALA A 77 -12.48 0.23 13.26
CA ALA A 77 -12.63 -1.19 13.57
C ALA A 77 -11.26 -1.87 13.63
N LEU A 78 -11.02 -2.64 14.71
CA LEU A 78 -9.84 -3.47 14.90
C LEU A 78 -10.25 -4.93 15.06
N ARG A 79 -9.73 -5.80 14.19
CA ARG A 79 -9.84 -7.26 14.30
C ARG A 79 -8.48 -7.85 14.63
N ILE A 80 -8.47 -8.82 15.54
CA ILE A 80 -7.27 -9.57 15.91
C ILE A 80 -7.44 -11.01 15.42
N SER A 81 -6.40 -11.58 14.79
CA SER A 81 -6.38 -12.98 14.36
C SER A 81 -5.02 -13.63 14.61
N ARG A 82 -5.02 -14.96 14.75
CA ARG A 82 -3.83 -15.82 14.81
C ARG A 82 -3.56 -16.56 13.50
N GLU A 83 -4.43 -16.38 12.51
CA GLU A 83 -4.28 -16.97 11.19
C GLU A 83 -2.98 -16.53 10.51
N ASP A 84 -2.63 -17.25 9.45
CA ASP A 84 -1.50 -16.92 8.59
C ASP A 84 -1.65 -15.49 8.04
N PRO A 85 -0.65 -14.61 8.27
CA PRO A 85 -0.70 -13.22 7.81
C PRO A 85 -0.84 -13.07 6.29
N PHE A 86 -0.33 -14.02 5.49
CA PHE A 86 -0.47 -13.98 4.03
C PHE A 86 -1.88 -14.31 3.58
N LYS A 87 -2.57 -15.23 4.28
CA LYS A 87 -4.00 -15.50 4.05
C LYS A 87 -4.85 -14.29 4.41
N LEU A 88 -4.57 -13.65 5.54
CA LEU A 88 -5.24 -12.43 5.96
C LEU A 88 -5.01 -11.27 4.97
N LEU A 89 -3.79 -11.14 4.45
CA LEU A 89 -3.44 -10.17 3.41
C LEU A 89 -4.22 -10.43 2.11
N GLN A 90 -4.25 -11.68 1.64
CA GLN A 90 -5.00 -12.07 0.45
C GLN A 90 -6.50 -11.78 0.60
N GLN A 91 -7.09 -12.10 1.75
CA GLN A 91 -8.47 -11.75 2.07
C GLN A 91 -8.71 -10.23 2.06
N ALA A 92 -7.75 -9.46 2.56
CA ALA A 92 -7.85 -8.00 2.61
C ALA A 92 -7.73 -7.35 1.22
N LEU A 93 -6.88 -7.89 0.35
CA LEU A 93 -6.74 -7.48 -1.05
C LEU A 93 -8.01 -7.74 -1.85
N GLY A 94 -8.69 -8.85 -1.58
CA GLY A 94 -9.92 -9.23 -2.28
C GLY A 94 -9.64 -9.70 -3.71
N PRO A 95 -10.61 -9.61 -4.62
CA PRO A 95 -10.46 -10.09 -6.00
C PRO A 95 -9.45 -9.25 -6.78
N THR A 96 -8.71 -9.91 -7.68
CA THR A 96 -7.80 -9.25 -8.63
C THR A 96 -8.57 -8.21 -9.45
N ARG A 97 -7.96 -7.04 -9.62
CA ARG A 97 -8.47 -5.96 -10.47
C ARG A 97 -7.73 -5.97 -11.79
N GLU A 98 -8.40 -5.50 -12.84
CA GLU A 98 -7.75 -5.25 -14.12
C GLU A 98 -6.60 -4.26 -13.94
N SER A 99 -5.45 -4.56 -14.55
CA SER A 99 -4.32 -3.66 -14.59
C SER A 99 -4.63 -2.48 -15.49
N LEU A 100 -4.22 -1.28 -15.08
CA LEU A 100 -4.19 -0.13 -15.96
C LEU A 100 -2.92 -0.16 -16.80
N GLU A 101 -3.04 0.05 -18.10
CA GLU A 101 -1.89 0.13 -18.99
C GLU A 101 -0.91 1.23 -18.52
N ALA A 102 0.39 0.93 -18.57
CA ALA A 102 1.48 1.81 -18.15
C ALA A 102 1.50 2.25 -16.66
N ILE A 103 0.62 1.75 -15.80
CA ILE A 103 0.62 2.04 -14.35
C ILE A 103 0.94 0.75 -13.58
N PRO A 104 2.15 0.60 -13.00
CA PRO A 104 2.58 -0.66 -12.38
C PRO A 104 1.85 -0.98 -11.07
N PHE A 105 1.31 0.04 -10.40
CA PHE A 105 0.63 -0.10 -9.12
C PHE A 105 -0.61 0.79 -9.07
N CYS A 106 -1.79 0.21 -9.27
CA CYS A 106 -3.09 0.90 -9.26
C CYS A 106 -3.92 0.55 -8.00
N GLY A 107 -3.23 0.50 -6.86
CA GLY A 107 -3.79 0.08 -5.58
C GLY A 107 -3.54 -1.39 -5.27
N GLY A 108 -3.42 -1.70 -3.99
CA GLY A 108 -3.02 -3.00 -3.49
C GLY A 108 -2.50 -2.88 -2.07
N ALA A 109 -1.56 -3.74 -1.70
CA ALA A 109 -0.87 -3.67 -0.43
C ALA A 109 0.56 -3.16 -0.64
N ILE A 110 0.99 -2.29 0.26
CA ILE A 110 2.35 -1.77 0.33
C ILE A 110 2.79 -1.80 1.78
N GLY A 111 4.06 -2.11 2.00
CA GLY A 111 4.63 -2.26 3.33
C GLY A 111 5.89 -3.09 3.28
N TRP A 112 6.26 -3.66 4.42
CA TRP A 112 7.47 -4.44 4.57
C TRP A 112 7.15 -5.75 5.29
N PHE A 113 7.90 -6.79 4.96
CA PHE A 113 7.91 -8.05 5.68
C PHE A 113 9.18 -8.13 6.50
N GLY A 114 9.04 -8.11 7.83
CA GLY A 114 10.18 -8.24 8.73
C GLY A 114 10.80 -9.62 8.65
N TYR A 115 12.11 -9.70 8.95
CA TYR A 115 12.84 -10.97 8.96
C TYR A 115 12.17 -12.04 9.83
N ASP A 116 11.69 -11.66 11.03
CA ASP A 116 11.00 -12.57 11.94
C ASP A 116 9.67 -13.11 11.41
N LEU A 117 9.10 -12.52 10.36
CA LEU A 117 7.92 -13.06 9.69
C LEU A 117 8.22 -14.40 9.00
N ALA A 118 9.47 -14.64 8.59
CA ALA A 118 9.87 -15.93 8.00
C ALA A 118 9.62 -17.11 8.96
N ARG A 119 9.72 -16.88 10.27
CA ARG A 119 9.41 -17.89 11.31
C ARG A 119 7.94 -18.34 11.33
N ARG A 120 7.05 -17.63 10.65
CA ARG A 120 5.64 -18.03 10.44
C ARG A 120 5.46 -18.91 9.20
N LEU A 121 6.39 -18.85 8.25
CA LEU A 121 6.39 -19.62 7.01
C LEU A 121 7.13 -20.95 7.17
N GLU A 122 8.17 -20.96 7.98
CA GLU A 122 8.97 -22.15 8.28
C GLU A 122 8.24 -23.07 9.27
N ARG A 123 8.24 -24.37 8.96
CA ARG A 123 7.72 -25.46 9.77
C ARG A 123 8.81 -26.50 9.99
#